data_AF-A0A2C9LZR7-F1
#
_entry.id   AF-A0A2C9LZR7-F1
#
_cell.length_a   1.000
_cell.length_b   1.000
_cell.length_c   1.000
_cell.angle_alpha   90.00
_cell.angle_beta   90.00
_cell.angle_gamma   90.00
#
_symmetry.space_group_name_H-M   'P 1'
#
loop_
_entity.id
_entity.type
_entity.pdbx_description
1 polymer ?
#
loop_
_entity_poly.entity_id
_entity_poly.type
_entity_poly.pdbx_seq_one_letter_code
_entity_poly.pdbx_strand_id
1 'polypeptide(L)'
;MKIDTGAQANVISESTWNTSSNASSPNARRGVVSVKFKVGDLEVKDDLYVIKKSINPILGLKTSIALKLIEAKRNVEVHDVKQQNKVPQVLMKKYKRKFEGLGTYKMKYHIKLTSDAKPVIQCARRVSTSLYEELKRKLAQLQQDGVITEVDEPTEWVYNLVKAKKKDNSLRLCLDA
;
A
#
# COMPACT_ATOMS: atom_id res chain seq x y z
N MET A 1 11.67 9.16 27.69
CA MET A 1 11.28 9.97 26.52
C MET A 1 11.97 9.37 25.31
N LYS A 2 11.25 9.10 24.23
CA LYS A 2 11.83 8.56 22.99
C LYS A 2 12.14 9.72 22.06
N ILE A 3 13.34 9.71 21.48
CA ILE A 3 13.72 10.65 20.43
C ILE A 3 13.17 10.09 19.11
N ASP A 4 12.37 10.86 18.40
CA ASP A 4 11.80 10.48 17.10
C ASP A 4 12.20 11.51 16.05
N THR A 5 13.08 11.10 15.12
CA THR A 5 13.58 11.96 14.05
C THR A 5 12.53 12.32 13.00
N GLY A 6 11.39 11.61 12.98
CA GLY A 6 10.24 11.91 12.12
C GLY A 6 9.20 12.82 12.77
N ALA A 7 9.30 13.07 14.08
CA ALA A 7 8.35 13.92 14.79
C ALA A 7 8.72 15.40 14.67
N GLN A 8 7.77 16.22 14.24
CA GLN A 8 7.94 17.68 14.14
C GLN A 8 7.51 18.43 15.41
N ALA A 9 6.95 17.73 16.41
CA ALA A 9 6.40 18.31 17.62
C ALA A 9 6.80 17.50 18.87
N ASN A 10 6.92 18.19 20.01
CA ASN A 10 7.09 17.56 21.31
C ASN A 10 5.72 17.16 21.85
N VAL A 11 5.56 15.91 22.29
CA VAL A 11 4.26 15.40 22.74
C VAL A 11 4.42 14.61 24.03
N ILE A 12 3.51 14.84 24.97
CA ILE A 12 3.42 14.13 26.24
C ILE A 12 1.97 13.75 26.54
N SER A 13 1.77 12.65 27.24
CA SER A 13 0.45 12.30 27.77
C SER A 13 0.09 13.20 28.97
N GLU A 14 -1.19 13.51 29.10
CA GLU A 14 -1.78 14.27 30.22
C GLU A 14 -1.45 13.62 31.56
N SER A 15 -1.47 12.28 31.61
CA SER A 15 -1.08 11.51 32.80
C SER A 15 0.37 11.74 33.21
N THR A 16 1.31 11.75 32.25
CA THR A 16 2.74 11.96 32.55
C THR A 16 3.03 13.43 32.88
N TRP A 17 2.34 14.38 32.22
CA TRP A 17 2.45 15.81 32.53
C TRP A 17 2.02 16.11 33.98
N ASN A 18 0.87 15.58 34.41
CA ASN A 18 0.34 15.82 35.75
C ASN A 18 1.22 15.26 36.88
N THR A 19 1.99 14.21 36.60
CA THR A 19 2.94 13.62 37.56
C THR A 19 4.28 14.36 37.59
N SER A 20 4.58 15.19 36.59
CA SER A 20 5.83 15.95 36.53
C SER A 20 5.75 17.22 37.37
N SER A 21 6.80 17.53 38.13
CA SER A 21 6.90 18.61 39.14
C SER A 21 6.79 20.06 38.59
N ASN A 22 6.43 20.23 37.31
CA ASN A 22 6.24 21.52 36.65
C ASN A 22 4.77 22.00 36.66
N ALA A 23 3.89 21.36 37.45
CA ALA A 23 2.47 21.68 37.57
C ALA A 23 2.15 22.99 38.33
N SER A 24 3.08 23.95 38.39
CA SER A 24 2.88 25.26 39.01
C SER A 24 2.25 26.31 38.08
N SER A 25 1.91 25.95 36.83
CA SER A 25 0.98 26.72 36.00
C SER A 25 -0.37 26.01 35.90
N PRO A 26 -1.43 26.49 36.58
CA PRO A 26 -2.70 25.76 36.75
C PRO A 26 -3.53 25.55 35.47
N ASN A 27 -3.10 26.11 34.34
CA ASN A 27 -3.95 26.28 33.15
C ASN A 27 -3.49 25.53 31.88
N ALA A 28 -2.55 24.58 31.97
CA ALA A 28 -2.24 23.68 30.87
C ALA A 28 -3.31 22.58 30.68
N ARG A 29 -4.59 22.95 30.64
CA ARG A 29 -5.70 22.01 30.40
C ARG A 29 -5.82 21.75 28.91
N ARG A 30 -5.04 20.79 28.41
CA ARG A 30 -5.02 20.27 27.02
C ARG A 30 -4.61 21.31 25.97
N GLY A 31 -3.86 20.86 24.98
CA GLY A 31 -3.38 21.70 23.89
C GLY A 31 -1.87 21.93 23.98
N VAL A 32 -1.44 23.15 23.72
CA VAL A 32 -0.02 23.51 23.56
C VAL A 32 0.44 24.37 24.72
N VAL A 33 1.58 24.03 25.30
CA VAL A 33 2.23 24.79 26.37
C VAL A 33 3.67 25.04 25.98
N SER A 34 4.13 26.28 26.04
CA SER A 34 5.55 26.58 25.86
C SER A 34 6.31 26.24 27.14
N VAL A 35 7.22 25.28 27.06
CA VAL A 35 8.01 24.78 28.20
C VAL A 35 9.49 24.90 27.92
N LYS A 36 10.29 24.82 28.98
CA LYS A 36 11.75 24.75 28.90
C LYS A 36 12.19 23.29 28.98
N PHE A 37 12.83 22.81 27.93
CA PHE A 37 13.48 21.51 27.89
C PHE A 37 14.95 21.68 28.27
N LYS A 38 15.45 20.85 29.18
CA LYS A 38 16.84 20.90 29.65
C LYS A 38 17.48 19.51 29.61
N VAL A 39 18.68 19.43 29.06
CA VAL A 39 19.55 18.24 29.09
C VAL A 39 20.98 18.71 29.39
N GLY A 40 21.52 18.31 30.54
CA GLY A 40 22.80 18.85 31.04
C GLY A 40 22.71 20.37 31.20
N ASP A 41 23.66 21.08 30.60
CA ASP A 41 23.72 22.55 30.60
C ASP A 41 22.96 23.20 29.43
N LEU A 42 22.41 22.40 28.52
CA LEU A 42 21.67 22.89 27.36
C LEU A 42 20.19 23.05 27.70
N GLU A 43 19.64 24.23 27.41
CA GLU A 43 18.24 24.56 27.62
C GLU A 43 17.62 25.19 26.37
N VAL A 44 16.42 24.75 26.01
CA VAL A 44 15.64 25.30 24.89
C VAL A 44 14.19 25.50 25.30
N LYS A 45 13.61 26.65 24.93
CA LYS A 45 12.18 26.91 25.07
C LYS A 45 11.47 26.50 23.79
N ASP A 46 10.51 25.60 23.88
CA ASP A 46 9.72 25.14 22.73
C ASP A 46 8.33 24.70 23.17
N ASP A 47 7.46 24.47 22.19
CA ASP A 47 6.08 24.06 22.44
C ASP A 47 5.98 22.56 22.75
N LEU A 48 5.17 22.21 23.75
CA LEU A 48 4.84 20.87 24.18
C LEU A 48 3.33 20.64 24.07
N TYR A 49 2.96 19.60 23.33
CA TYR A 49 1.58 19.19 23.13
C TYR A 49 1.18 18.17 24.20
N VAL A 50 0.19 18.52 25.03
CA VAL A 50 -0.34 17.65 26.09
C VAL A 50 -1.62 16.98 25.59
N ILE A 51 -1.58 15.65 25.43
CA ILE A 51 -2.69 14.87 24.85
C ILE A 51 -3.26 13.84 25.84
N LYS A 52 -4.55 13.50 25.69
CA LYS A 52 -5.21 12.47 26.54
C LYS A 52 -4.65 11.07 26.35
N LYS A 53 -4.24 10.74 25.12
CA LYS A 53 -3.83 9.39 24.77
C LYS A 53 -2.56 9.03 25.55
N SER A 54 -2.58 7.89 26.22
CA SER A 54 -1.37 7.35 26.84
C SER A 54 -0.35 7.03 25.75
N ILE A 55 0.80 7.69 25.80
CA ILE A 55 1.90 7.53 24.85
C ILE A 55 3.23 7.57 25.61
N ASN A 56 4.27 7.02 24.98
CA ASN A 56 5.63 7.35 25.38
C ASN A 56 5.93 8.79 24.94
N PRO A 57 6.41 9.68 25.82
CA PRO A 57 6.68 11.06 25.45
C PRO A 57 7.70 11.14 24.31
N ILE A 58 7.40 12.00 23.33
CA ILE A 58 8.19 12.20 22.12
C ILE A 58 8.81 13.60 22.15
N LEU A 59 10.08 13.68 21.77
CA LEU A 59 10.77 14.95 21.54
C LEU A 59 10.88 15.19 20.03
N GLY A 60 10.46 16.37 19.58
CA GLY A 60 10.47 16.76 18.18
C GLY A 60 11.88 17.06 17.67
N LEU A 61 12.04 17.05 16.35
CA LEU A 61 13.32 17.20 15.66
C LEU A 61 14.04 18.51 16.02
N LYS A 62 13.34 19.65 15.97
CA LYS A 62 13.89 20.98 16.27
C LYS A 62 14.49 21.03 17.68
N THR A 63 13.72 20.59 18.67
CA THR A 63 14.11 20.56 20.08
C THR A 63 15.26 19.58 20.31
N SER A 64 15.22 18.42 19.65
CA SER A 64 16.27 17.39 19.72
C SER A 64 17.62 17.88 19.16
N ILE A 65 17.60 18.61 18.04
CA ILE A 65 18.82 19.23 17.47
C ILE A 65 19.34 20.33 18.40
N ALA A 66 18.46 21.19 18.92
CA ALA A 66 18.85 22.29 19.82
C ALA A 66 19.50 21.78 21.12
N LEU A 67 19.03 20.65 21.64
CA LEU A 67 19.60 19.97 22.80
C LEU A 67 20.80 19.07 22.46
N LYS A 68 21.28 19.09 21.21
CA LYS A 68 22.37 18.23 20.71
C LYS A 68 22.17 16.73 20.94
N LEU A 69 20.91 16.28 20.98
CA LEU A 69 20.58 14.86 21.10
C LEU A 69 20.71 14.13 19.75
N ILE A 70 20.56 14.87 18.64
CA ILE A 70 20.79 14.41 17.28
C ILE A 70 21.58 15.47 16.52
N GLU A 71 22.54 15.04 15.72
CA GLU A 71 23.26 15.90 14.80
C GLU A 71 22.68 15.76 13.38
N ALA A 72 22.03 16.81 12.87
CA ALA A 72 21.57 16.84 11.49
C ALA A 72 22.74 17.23 10.57
N LYS A 73 23.45 16.25 10.03
CA LYS A 73 24.43 16.50 8.96
C LYS A 73 23.68 16.99 7.72
N ARG A 74 23.76 18.29 7.44
CA ARG A 74 23.07 18.94 6.30
C ARG A 74 23.75 18.70 4.96
N ASN A 75 25.00 18.24 4.98
CA ASN A 75 25.79 17.93 3.79
C ASN A 75 25.76 16.41 3.53
N VAL A 76 24.56 15.87 3.34
CA VAL A 76 24.44 14.56 2.72
C VAL A 76 24.43 14.81 1.23
N GLU A 77 25.55 14.51 0.57
CA GLU A 77 25.53 14.33 -0.88
C GLU A 77 24.61 13.14 -1.16
N VAL A 78 23.39 13.46 -1.61
CA VAL A 78 22.50 12.45 -2.18
C VAL A 78 23.09 12.11 -3.54
N HIS A 79 24.02 11.16 -3.53
CA HIS A 79 24.37 10.51 -4.77
C HIS A 79 23.09 9.84 -5.27
N ASP A 80 22.74 10.12 -6.52
CA ASP A 80 21.86 9.27 -7.28
C ASP A 80 22.58 7.93 -7.40
N VAL A 81 22.41 7.08 -6.37
CA VAL A 81 22.57 5.66 -6.55
C VAL A 81 21.60 5.42 -7.66
N LYS A 82 22.11 5.16 -8.88
CA LYS A 82 21.34 4.54 -9.94
C LYS A 82 20.79 3.26 -9.35
N GLN A 83 19.71 3.38 -8.58
CA GLN A 83 18.94 2.29 -8.07
C GLN A 83 18.29 1.82 -9.35
N GLN A 84 18.98 0.90 -10.01
CA GLN A 84 18.28 -0.25 -10.53
C GLN A 84 17.35 -0.62 -9.38
N ASN A 85 16.05 -0.34 -9.52
CA ASN A 85 14.99 -0.73 -8.61
C ASN A 85 14.92 -2.27 -8.56
N LYS A 86 16.03 -2.90 -8.21
CA LYS A 86 16.20 -4.31 -7.99
C LYS A 86 15.76 -4.46 -6.56
N VAL A 87 14.50 -4.84 -6.42
CA VAL A 87 14.06 -5.52 -5.21
C VAL A 87 15.18 -6.48 -4.81
N PRO A 88 15.74 -6.38 -3.58
CA PRO A 88 16.89 -7.17 -3.17
C PRO A 88 16.70 -8.61 -3.62
N GLN A 89 17.68 -9.20 -4.34
CA GLN A 89 17.54 -10.57 -4.86
C GLN A 89 17.17 -11.57 -3.76
N VAL A 90 17.54 -11.26 -2.52
CA VAL A 90 17.12 -11.97 -1.31
C VAL A 90 15.60 -11.99 -1.14
N LEU A 91 14.90 -10.86 -1.35
CA LEU A 91 13.44 -10.78 -1.27
C LEU A 91 12.77 -11.48 -2.45
N MET A 92 13.32 -11.35 -3.67
CA MET A 92 12.84 -12.07 -4.85
C MET A 92 12.94 -13.59 -4.65
N LYS A 93 14.05 -14.09 -4.10
CA LYS A 93 14.21 -15.51 -3.73
C LYS A 93 13.26 -15.90 -2.60
N LYS A 94 13.20 -15.12 -1.52
CA LYS A 94 12.39 -15.41 -0.32
C LYS A 94 10.90 -15.47 -0.63
N TYR A 95 10.41 -14.62 -1.52
CA TYR A 95 8.99 -14.51 -1.87
C TYR A 95 8.72 -14.83 -3.33
N LYS A 96 9.53 -15.69 -3.96
CA LYS A 96 9.46 -16.05 -5.39
C LYS A 96 8.03 -16.32 -5.87
N ARG A 97 7.29 -17.14 -5.13
CA ARG A 97 5.89 -17.49 -5.42
C ARG A 97 4.94 -16.28 -5.49
N LYS A 98 5.21 -15.18 -4.78
CA LYS A 98 4.40 -13.95 -4.84
C LYS A 98 4.62 -13.15 -6.13
N PHE A 99 5.68 -13.45 -6.87
CA PHE A 99 6.10 -12.73 -8.07
C PHE A 99 5.99 -13.59 -9.35
N GLU A 100 5.47 -14.80 -9.25
CA GLU A 100 5.37 -15.75 -10.38
C GLU A 100 3.94 -16.29 -10.53
N GLY A 101 3.52 -16.43 -11.79
CA GLY A 101 2.21 -16.97 -12.14
C GLY A 101 1.03 -16.02 -11.84
N LEU A 102 -0.18 -16.51 -12.09
CA LEU A 102 -1.43 -15.78 -11.82
C LEU A 102 -1.86 -15.90 -10.35
N GLY A 103 -1.42 -16.95 -9.67
CA GLY A 103 -1.94 -17.33 -8.36
C GLY A 103 -3.36 -17.90 -8.44
N THR A 104 -3.81 -18.52 -7.34
CA THR A 104 -5.15 -19.09 -7.25
C THR A 104 -5.66 -18.95 -5.82
N TYR A 105 -6.86 -18.40 -5.66
CA TYR A 105 -7.53 -18.38 -4.36
C TYR A 105 -8.12 -19.76 -4.06
N LYS A 106 -8.02 -20.20 -2.80
CA LYS A 106 -8.57 -21.51 -2.37
C LYS A 106 -10.10 -21.54 -2.30
N MET A 107 -10.74 -20.38 -2.29
CA MET A 107 -12.19 -20.26 -2.16
C MET A 107 -12.82 -20.11 -3.55
N LYS A 108 -13.97 -20.77 -3.75
CA LYS A 108 -14.81 -20.56 -4.92
C LYS A 108 -15.60 -19.28 -4.75
N TYR A 109 -15.72 -18.51 -5.82
CA TYR A 109 -16.59 -17.34 -5.87
C TYR A 109 -17.96 -17.75 -6.43
N HIS A 110 -19.03 -17.29 -5.79
CA HIS A 110 -20.40 -17.50 -6.27
C HIS A 110 -20.95 -16.17 -6.79
N ILE A 111 -21.28 -16.12 -8.07
CA ILE A 111 -21.88 -14.94 -8.71
C ILE A 111 -23.35 -14.89 -8.31
N LYS A 112 -23.73 -13.88 -7.52
CA LYS A 112 -25.12 -13.65 -7.12
C LYS A 112 -25.85 -12.90 -8.22
N LEU A 113 -26.95 -13.46 -8.69
CA LEU A 113 -27.85 -12.81 -9.65
C LEU A 113 -28.98 -12.08 -8.91
N THR A 114 -29.58 -11.07 -9.55
CA THR A 114 -30.84 -10.49 -9.09
C THR A 114 -32.00 -11.44 -9.36
N SER A 115 -33.11 -11.28 -8.64
CA SER A 115 -34.27 -12.18 -8.74
C SER A 115 -34.95 -12.16 -10.11
N ASP A 116 -34.71 -11.12 -10.90
CA ASP A 116 -35.28 -10.88 -12.23
C ASP A 116 -34.24 -11.06 -13.36
N ALA A 117 -33.04 -11.56 -13.05
CA ALA A 117 -31.99 -11.77 -14.04
C ALA A 117 -32.45 -12.75 -15.12
N LYS A 118 -32.31 -12.34 -16.40
CA LYS A 118 -32.70 -13.16 -17.55
C LYS A 118 -31.47 -13.65 -18.30
N PRO A 119 -31.40 -14.96 -18.61
CA PRO A 119 -30.30 -15.51 -19.39
C PRO A 119 -30.21 -14.89 -20.78
N VAL A 120 -28.99 -14.75 -21.28
CA VAL A 120 -28.70 -14.17 -22.59
C VAL A 120 -27.75 -15.09 -23.35
N ILE A 121 -28.15 -15.49 -24.55
CA ILE A 121 -27.32 -16.25 -25.47
C ILE A 121 -27.05 -15.39 -26.70
N GLN A 122 -25.81 -14.90 -26.82
CA GLN A 122 -25.37 -14.18 -28.01
C GLN A 122 -24.88 -15.15 -29.09
N CYS A 123 -25.28 -14.90 -30.34
CA CYS A 123 -24.75 -15.65 -31.48
C CYS A 123 -23.24 -15.43 -31.64
N ALA A 124 -22.50 -16.51 -31.91
CA ALA A 124 -21.05 -16.48 -32.08
C ALA A 124 -20.62 -15.61 -33.27
N ARG A 125 -19.76 -14.63 -33.02
CA ARG A 125 -19.18 -13.77 -34.08
C ARG A 125 -18.09 -14.50 -34.86
N ARG A 126 -18.05 -14.28 -36.19
CA ARG A 126 -16.99 -14.78 -37.08
C ARG A 126 -15.61 -14.29 -36.62
N VAL A 127 -14.60 -15.15 -36.76
CA VAL A 127 -13.20 -14.83 -36.49
C VAL A 127 -12.49 -14.68 -37.84
N SER A 128 -11.70 -13.62 -38.02
CA SER A 128 -10.91 -13.45 -39.24
C SER A 128 -9.87 -14.57 -39.34
N THR A 129 -9.63 -15.07 -40.55
CA THR A 129 -8.66 -16.14 -40.80
C THR A 129 -7.27 -15.78 -40.27
N SER A 130 -6.87 -14.51 -40.37
CA SER A 130 -5.59 -13.99 -39.86
C SER A 130 -5.41 -14.13 -38.35
N LEU A 131 -6.51 -14.11 -37.57
CA LEU A 131 -6.47 -14.16 -36.10
C LEU A 131 -6.77 -15.56 -35.55
N TYR A 132 -7.19 -16.50 -36.39
CA TYR A 132 -7.67 -17.81 -35.95
C TYR A 132 -6.60 -18.58 -35.15
N GLU A 133 -5.39 -18.70 -35.70
CA GLU A 133 -4.28 -19.40 -35.02
C GLU A 133 -3.76 -18.68 -33.77
N GLU A 134 -3.79 -17.35 -33.76
CA GLU A 134 -3.44 -16.57 -32.57
C GLU A 134 -4.48 -16.76 -31.46
N LEU A 135 -5.76 -16.71 -31.80
CA LEU A 135 -6.87 -16.93 -30.88
C LEU A 135 -6.83 -18.35 -30.29
N LYS A 136 -6.66 -19.37 -31.14
CA LYS A 136 -6.58 -20.78 -30.73
C LYS A 136 -5.45 -21.00 -29.72
N ARG A 137 -4.24 -20.51 -30.00
CA ARG A 137 -3.11 -20.58 -29.06
C ARG A 137 -3.41 -19.85 -27.75
N LYS A 138 -4.05 -18.69 -27.81
CA LYS A 138 -4.37 -17.92 -26.61
C LYS A 138 -5.38 -18.64 -25.72
N LEU A 139 -6.41 -19.25 -26.29
CA LEU A 139 -7.39 -20.07 -25.57
C LEU A 139 -6.74 -21.31 -24.95
N ALA A 140 -5.91 -22.03 -25.71
CA ALA A 140 -5.17 -23.18 -25.21
C ALA A 140 -4.26 -22.82 -24.03
N GLN A 141 -3.56 -21.68 -24.08
CA GLN A 141 -2.76 -21.19 -22.96
C GLN A 141 -3.62 -20.91 -21.72
N LEU A 142 -4.78 -20.25 -21.88
CA LEU A 142 -5.68 -19.96 -20.75
C LEU A 142 -6.23 -21.25 -20.11
N GLN A 143 -6.49 -22.28 -20.91
CA GLN A 143 -6.89 -23.60 -20.43
C GLN A 143 -5.74 -24.29 -19.67
N GLN A 144 -4.52 -24.25 -20.22
CA GLN A 144 -3.33 -24.78 -19.54
C GLN A 144 -3.03 -24.06 -18.23
N ASP A 145 -3.26 -22.74 -18.18
CA ASP A 145 -3.10 -21.92 -16.97
C ASP A 145 -4.23 -22.15 -15.95
N GLY A 146 -5.26 -22.94 -16.28
CA GLY A 146 -6.41 -23.22 -15.42
C GLY A 146 -7.36 -22.02 -15.26
N VAL A 147 -7.33 -21.06 -16.18
CA VAL A 147 -8.16 -19.84 -16.14
C VAL A 147 -9.56 -20.09 -16.72
N ILE A 148 -9.64 -20.92 -17.77
CA ILE A 148 -10.88 -21.33 -18.42
C ILE A 148 -10.93 -22.86 -18.56
N THR A 149 -12.13 -23.39 -18.78
CA THR A 149 -12.35 -24.79 -19.12
C THR A 149 -13.20 -24.89 -20.37
N GLU A 150 -13.00 -25.96 -21.13
CA GLU A 150 -13.90 -26.33 -22.22
C GLU A 150 -15.25 -26.79 -21.65
N VAL A 151 -16.32 -26.49 -22.37
CA VAL A 151 -17.68 -26.92 -22.11
C VAL A 151 -18.29 -27.43 -23.41
N ASP A 152 -18.97 -28.57 -23.37
CA ASP A 152 -19.48 -29.23 -24.57
C ASP A 152 -20.79 -28.60 -25.09
N GLU A 153 -21.52 -27.91 -24.21
CA GLU A 153 -22.81 -27.28 -24.54
C GLU A 153 -22.88 -25.82 -24.06
N PRO A 154 -23.62 -24.95 -24.77
CA PRO A 154 -23.89 -23.58 -24.33
C PRO A 154 -24.56 -23.56 -22.95
N THR A 155 -24.08 -22.69 -22.06
CA THR A 155 -24.82 -22.41 -20.82
C THR A 155 -25.97 -21.44 -21.09
N GLU A 156 -26.79 -21.18 -20.08
CA GLU A 156 -27.82 -20.13 -20.14
C GLU A 156 -27.23 -18.73 -20.43
N TRP A 157 -25.92 -18.54 -20.24
CA TRP A 157 -25.22 -17.27 -20.45
C TRP A 157 -24.08 -17.45 -21.46
N VAL A 158 -24.24 -16.89 -22.67
CA VAL A 158 -23.23 -16.92 -23.72
C VAL A 158 -22.95 -15.51 -24.21
N TYR A 159 -21.71 -15.08 -24.06
CA TYR A 159 -21.25 -13.76 -24.47
C TYR A 159 -20.18 -13.85 -25.55
N ASN A 160 -20.18 -12.88 -26.44
CA ASN A 160 -19.20 -12.81 -27.52
C ASN A 160 -17.81 -12.47 -27.01
N LEU A 161 -16.82 -13.02 -27.71
CA LEU A 161 -15.41 -12.73 -27.47
C LEU A 161 -14.95 -11.52 -28.29
N VAL A 162 -14.45 -10.49 -27.61
CA VAL A 162 -13.77 -9.33 -28.18
C VAL A 162 -12.26 -9.55 -28.15
N LYS A 163 -11.61 -9.25 -29.27
CA LYS A 163 -10.18 -9.43 -29.46
C LYS A 163 -9.54 -8.05 -29.56
N ALA A 164 -8.60 -7.75 -28.66
CA ALA A 164 -7.87 -6.50 -28.63
C ALA A 164 -6.37 -6.77 -28.67
N LYS A 165 -5.59 -5.84 -29.25
CA LYS A 165 -4.13 -5.90 -29.23
C LYS A 165 -3.60 -5.10 -28.05
N LYS A 166 -2.68 -5.68 -27.29
CA LYS A 166 -1.89 -4.96 -26.29
C LYS A 166 -0.78 -4.15 -26.97
N LYS A 167 -0.09 -3.30 -26.21
CA LYS A 167 1.08 -2.53 -26.67
C LYS A 167 2.22 -3.43 -27.19
N ASP A 168 2.35 -4.63 -26.64
CA ASP A 168 3.32 -5.66 -27.06
C ASP A 168 2.84 -6.50 -28.26
N ASN A 169 1.75 -6.10 -28.90
CA ASN A 169 1.08 -6.79 -30.01
C ASN A 169 0.49 -8.17 -29.68
N SER A 170 0.49 -8.59 -28.40
CA SER A 170 -0.16 -9.82 -27.97
C SER A 170 -1.70 -9.68 -27.92
N LEU A 171 -2.41 -10.78 -28.19
CA LEU A 171 -3.86 -10.83 -28.10
C LEU A 171 -4.36 -10.75 -26.65
N ARG A 172 -5.30 -9.83 -26.40
CA ARG A 172 -6.14 -9.76 -25.21
C ARG A 172 -7.56 -10.19 -25.59
N LEU A 173 -8.12 -11.07 -24.78
CA LEU A 173 -9.49 -11.55 -24.91
C LEU A 173 -10.36 -10.88 -23.85
N CYS A 174 -11.52 -10.38 -24.26
CA CYS A 174 -12.53 -9.74 -23.41
C CYS A 174 -13.90 -10.34 -23.71
N LEU A 175 -14.77 -10.42 -22.70
CA LEU A 175 -16.17 -10.81 -22.88
C LEU A 175 -17.01 -9.55 -23.09
N ASP A 176 -17.90 -9.58 -24.07
CA ASP A 176 -18.89 -8.54 -24.40
C ASP A 176 -20.19 -8.82 -23.64
N ALA A 177 -20.13 -8.63 -22.32
CA ALA A 177 -21.20 -8.94 -21.38
C ALA A 177 -22.24 -7.81 -21.29
#